data_AF-A0AAW7NTH1-F1
#
_entry.id   AF-A0AAW7NTH1-F1
#
_cell.length_a   1.000
_cell.length_b   1.000
_cell.length_c   1.000
_cell.angle_alpha   90.00
_cell.angle_beta   90.00
_cell.angle_gamma   90.00
#
_symmetry.space_group_name_H-M   'P 1'
#
loop_
_entity.id
_entity.type
_entity.pdbx_description
1 polymer ?
#
loop_
_entity_poly.entity_id
_entity_poly.type
_entity_poly.pdbx_seq_one_letter_code
_entity_poly.pdbx_strand_id
1 'polypeptide(L)'
;MKKNCIKGRCYNISLNGKKAFLGWFLIISDNGQEYLVERNGTMSCGCFRKVYQTDYSFIPHTEFLNKSNNLPAIAGTSIGLILARMLRKIIPLNFFFGPINRPMNIGTGLVNIGVAIGSMVLAMFLVKYYRKKRLESFLNKKGCKLSLIGKVRTKEPIKKLANGIEVW
;
A
#
# COMPACT_ATOMS: atom_id res chain seq x y z
N MET A 1 0.85 25.35 18.37
CA MET A 1 0.86 25.40 16.88
C MET A 1 -0.55 25.14 16.36
N LYS A 2 -1.16 26.10 15.63
CA LYS A 2 -2.45 25.88 14.96
C LYS A 2 -2.28 24.73 13.96
N LYS A 3 -3.04 23.64 14.15
CA LYS A 3 -3.11 22.55 13.17
C LYS A 3 -3.87 23.07 11.97
N ASN A 4 -3.17 23.37 10.88
CA ASN A 4 -3.81 23.75 9.62
C ASN A 4 -4.66 22.57 9.14
N CYS A 5 -5.96 22.81 9.05
CA CYS A 5 -6.93 21.80 8.63
C CYS A 5 -7.28 22.08 7.18
N ILE A 6 -6.93 21.13 6.32
CA ILE A 6 -7.21 21.22 4.89
C ILE A 6 -8.45 20.37 4.62
N LYS A 7 -9.47 20.98 4.02
CA LYS A 7 -10.61 20.26 3.45
C LYS A 7 -10.25 19.83 2.03
N GLY A 8 -10.66 18.62 1.68
CA GLY A 8 -10.36 18.03 0.39
C GLY A 8 -10.98 16.65 0.22
N ARG A 9 -10.98 16.16 -1.01
CA ARG A 9 -11.54 14.85 -1.39
C ARG A 9 -10.42 13.86 -1.69
N CYS A 10 -10.65 12.60 -1.31
CA CYS A 10 -9.71 11.51 -1.53
C CYS A 10 -10.06 10.76 -2.82
N TYR A 11 -9.07 10.51 -3.67
CA TYR A 11 -9.19 9.79 -4.94
C TYR A 11 -8.18 8.66 -5.01
N ASN A 12 -8.60 7.53 -5.57
CA ASN A 12 -7.64 6.52 -6.01
C ASN A 12 -6.96 7.01 -7.28
N ILE A 13 -5.69 6.68 -7.44
CA ILE A 13 -4.91 7.00 -8.64
C ILE A 13 -4.56 5.73 -9.39
N SER A 14 -4.28 5.84 -10.69
CA SER A 14 -3.80 4.74 -11.53
C SER A 14 -2.63 5.20 -12.36
N LEU A 15 -1.48 4.55 -12.24
CA LEU A 15 -0.29 4.91 -13.04
C LEU A 15 -0.40 4.50 -14.51
N ASN A 16 -1.32 3.59 -14.84
CA ASN A 16 -1.44 2.99 -16.17
C ASN A 16 -2.82 3.23 -16.80
N GLY A 17 -3.69 4.02 -16.17
CA GLY A 17 -5.08 4.24 -16.61
C GLY A 17 -6.00 3.00 -16.57
N LYS A 18 -5.52 1.84 -16.11
CA LYS A 18 -6.26 0.56 -16.14
C LYS A 18 -6.66 0.01 -14.77
N LYS A 19 -5.87 0.26 -13.72
CA LYS A 19 -6.07 -0.33 -12.39
C LYS A 19 -5.66 0.64 -11.30
N ALA A 20 -6.37 0.60 -10.18
CA ALA A 20 -6.02 1.38 -9.00
C ALA A 20 -4.60 1.02 -8.53
N PHE A 21 -3.80 2.05 -8.31
CA PHE A 21 -2.46 1.95 -7.79
C PHE A 21 -2.53 1.86 -6.26
N LEU A 22 -2.60 0.61 -5.78
CA LEU A 22 -2.65 0.31 -4.36
C LEU A 22 -1.41 0.84 -3.64
N GLY A 23 -1.61 1.30 -2.40
CA GLY A 23 -0.53 1.84 -1.58
C GLY A 23 -0.52 3.36 -1.48
N TRP A 24 -1.27 4.04 -2.35
CA TRP A 24 -1.27 5.49 -2.48
C TRP A 24 -2.66 6.00 -2.83
N PHE A 25 -2.98 7.20 -2.37
CA PHE A 25 -4.17 7.93 -2.79
C PHE A 25 -3.85 9.41 -2.92
N LEU A 26 -4.64 10.10 -3.74
CA LEU A 26 -4.54 11.53 -3.97
C LEU A 26 -5.56 12.24 -3.08
N ILE A 27 -5.16 13.31 -2.42
CA ILE A 27 -6.05 14.28 -1.81
C ILE A 27 -6.00 15.54 -2.66
N ILE A 28 -7.15 15.99 -3.14
CA ILE A 28 -7.31 17.28 -3.78
C ILE A 28 -7.95 18.20 -2.77
N SER A 29 -7.23 19.25 -2.36
CA SER A 29 -7.75 20.29 -1.49
C SER A 29 -8.77 21.16 -2.22
N ASP A 30 -9.68 21.80 -1.50
CA ASP A 30 -10.60 22.81 -2.04
C ASP A 30 -9.86 23.96 -2.75
N ASN A 31 -8.59 24.22 -2.38
CA ASN A 31 -7.73 25.20 -3.04
C ASN A 31 -7.09 24.68 -4.36
N GLY A 32 -7.47 23.50 -4.84
CA GLY A 32 -6.91 22.84 -6.02
C GLY A 32 -5.53 22.22 -5.81
N GLN A 33 -4.96 22.29 -4.60
CA GLN A 33 -3.67 21.68 -4.31
C GLN A 33 -3.76 20.16 -4.20
N GLU A 34 -2.84 19.48 -4.88
CA GLU A 34 -2.73 18.03 -4.92
C GLU A 34 -1.76 17.51 -3.87
N TYR A 35 -2.14 16.44 -3.17
CA TYR A 35 -1.31 15.80 -2.15
C TYR A 35 -1.36 14.28 -2.30
N LEU A 36 -0.20 13.64 -2.39
CA LEU A 36 -0.09 12.19 -2.43
C LEU A 36 0.12 11.64 -1.03
N VAL A 37 -0.74 10.72 -0.62
CA VAL A 37 -0.68 10.12 0.71
C VAL A 37 -0.37 8.64 0.62
N GLU A 38 0.62 8.22 1.39
CA GLU A 38 1.07 6.83 1.46
C GLU A 38 0.14 6.01 2.38
N ARG A 39 -0.50 4.98 1.82
CA ARG A 39 -1.39 4.02 2.51
C ARG A 39 -1.17 2.60 2.01
N ASN A 40 -0.19 1.91 2.57
CA ASN A 40 0.16 0.54 2.19
C ASN A 40 -0.66 -0.56 2.87
N GLY A 41 -1.59 -0.21 3.76
CA GLY A 41 -2.50 -1.14 4.43
C GLY A 41 -3.95 -0.66 4.40
N THR A 42 -4.87 -1.64 4.40
CA THR A 42 -6.32 -1.42 4.52
C THR A 42 -6.76 -1.17 5.95
N MET A 43 -5.93 -1.49 6.96
CA MET A 43 -6.23 -1.21 8.35
C MET A 43 -6.61 0.26 8.54
N SER A 44 -7.83 0.44 9.00
CA SER A 44 -8.44 1.71 9.32
C SER A 44 -7.85 2.20 10.64
N CYS A 45 -6.67 2.82 10.56
CA CYS A 45 -6.11 3.55 11.70
C CYS A 45 -6.19 5.05 11.40
N GLY A 46 -6.73 5.81 12.34
CA GLY A 46 -6.57 7.28 12.41
C GLY A 46 -5.13 7.68 12.76
N CYS A 47 -4.15 7.02 12.16
CA CYS A 47 -2.73 7.25 12.35
C CYS A 47 -2.24 8.39 11.44
N PHE A 48 -1.14 9.03 11.80
CA PHE A 48 -0.47 9.98 10.92
C PHE A 48 0.15 9.25 9.71
N ARG A 49 -0.20 9.70 8.50
CA ARG A 49 0.29 9.16 7.23
C ARG A 49 1.23 10.18 6.58
N LYS A 50 2.28 9.70 5.91
CA LYS A 50 3.21 10.56 5.17
C LYS A 50 2.54 11.16 3.95
N VAL A 51 2.77 12.45 3.73
CA VAL A 51 2.22 13.22 2.61
C VAL A 51 3.32 13.82 1.78
N TYR A 52 3.13 13.74 0.48
CA TYR A 52 4.08 14.16 -0.53
C TYR A 52 3.39 15.09 -1.53
N GLN A 53 4.16 15.95 -2.18
CA GLN A 53 3.75 16.69 -3.37
C GLN A 53 4.74 16.44 -4.51
N THR A 54 4.29 16.81 -5.70
CA THR A 54 5.03 16.76 -6.94
C THR A 54 4.37 17.76 -7.89
N ASP A 55 5.14 18.30 -8.82
CA ASP A 55 4.66 19.28 -9.82
C ASP A 55 3.79 18.63 -10.91
N TYR A 56 3.69 17.31 -10.88
CA TYR A 56 2.88 16.51 -11.79
C TYR A 56 1.42 16.42 -11.32
N SER A 57 0.47 16.77 -12.20
CA SER A 57 -0.96 16.61 -11.90
C SER A 57 -1.44 15.17 -12.08
N PHE A 58 -2.03 14.61 -11.03
CA PHE A 58 -2.65 13.29 -11.00
C PHE A 58 -4.15 13.31 -11.29
N ILE A 59 -4.78 14.48 -11.48
CA ILE A 59 -6.22 14.58 -11.79
C ILE A 59 -6.63 13.67 -12.97
N PRO A 60 -5.92 13.65 -14.12
CA PRO A 60 -6.28 12.77 -15.24
C PRO A 60 -6.17 11.27 -14.91
N HIS A 61 -5.44 10.93 -13.83
CA HIS A 61 -5.18 9.56 -13.40
C HIS A 61 -6.19 9.07 -12.36
N THR A 62 -7.25 9.83 -12.09
CA THR A 62 -8.34 9.48 -11.15
C THR A 62 -9.57 8.85 -11.83
N GLU A 63 -9.76 9.07 -13.13
CA GLU A 63 -11.00 8.73 -13.87
C GLU A 63 -11.08 7.29 -14.42
N PHE A 64 -10.14 6.42 -14.05
CA PHE A 64 -10.02 5.07 -14.61
C PHE A 64 -11.02 4.05 -14.05
N LEU A 65 -11.75 4.37 -12.98
CA LEU A 65 -12.72 3.45 -12.37
C LEU A 65 -13.97 3.23 -13.25
N ASN A 66 -14.26 4.14 -14.19
CA ASN A 66 -15.38 4.00 -15.13
C ASN A 66 -15.12 2.97 -16.25
N LYS A 67 -13.93 2.32 -16.28
CA LYS A 67 -13.54 1.37 -17.34
C LYS A 67 -13.09 0.03 -16.75
N SER A 68 -13.90 -0.57 -15.87
CA SER A 68 -13.60 -1.88 -15.27
C SER A 68 -14.20 -3.01 -16.10
N ASN A 69 -13.42 -3.55 -17.05
CA ASN A 69 -13.63 -4.91 -17.52
C ASN A 69 -13.13 -5.87 -16.43
N ASN A 70 -14.02 -6.74 -15.94
CA ASN A 70 -13.84 -7.70 -14.85
C ASN A 70 -12.84 -8.84 -15.16
N LEU A 71 -11.59 -8.54 -15.52
CA LEU A 71 -10.56 -9.56 -15.73
C LEU A 71 -9.16 -9.14 -15.24
N PRO A 72 -8.92 -9.16 -13.91
CA PRO A 72 -7.54 -9.33 -13.45
C PRO A 72 -7.34 -10.27 -12.26
N ALA A 73 -8.39 -10.77 -11.63
CA ALA A 73 -8.24 -11.61 -10.43
C ALA A 73 -7.61 -12.97 -10.76
N ILE A 74 -8.03 -13.59 -11.87
CA ILE A 74 -7.61 -14.94 -12.29
C ILE A 74 -6.15 -14.98 -12.76
N ALA A 75 -5.68 -13.92 -13.43
CA ALA A 75 -4.29 -13.83 -13.90
C ALA A 75 -3.29 -13.54 -12.76
N GLY A 76 -3.73 -12.85 -11.70
CA GLY A 76 -2.89 -12.56 -10.54
C GLY A 76 -2.64 -13.79 -9.66
N THR A 77 -3.65 -14.63 -9.47
CA THR A 77 -3.55 -15.87 -8.67
C THR A 77 -2.68 -16.93 -9.34
N SER A 78 -2.75 -17.09 -10.66
CA SER A 78 -1.93 -18.06 -11.39
C SER A 78 -0.44 -17.68 -11.39
N ILE A 79 -0.10 -16.41 -11.57
CA ILE A 79 1.28 -15.90 -11.46
C ILE A 79 1.82 -16.07 -10.03
N GLY A 80 0.98 -15.80 -9.02
CA GLY A 80 1.35 -15.99 -7.61
C GLY A 80 1.70 -17.43 -7.28
N LEU A 81 0.93 -18.40 -7.78
CA LEU A 81 1.19 -19.84 -7.60
C LEU A 81 2.50 -20.29 -8.23
N ILE A 82 2.80 -19.85 -9.46
CA ILE A 82 4.05 -20.19 -10.15
C ILE A 82 5.24 -19.59 -9.40
N LEU A 83 5.14 -18.32 -8.97
CA LEU A 83 6.20 -17.65 -8.22
C LEU A 83 6.43 -18.32 -6.85
N ALA A 84 5.36 -18.69 -6.15
CA ALA A 84 5.46 -19.43 -4.89
C ALA A 84 6.14 -20.80 -5.08
N ARG A 85 5.83 -21.50 -6.18
CA ARG A 85 6.46 -22.78 -6.52
C ARG A 85 7.95 -22.62 -6.85
N MET A 86 8.33 -21.58 -7.58
CA MET A 86 9.73 -21.23 -7.87
C MET A 86 10.49 -20.89 -6.59
N LEU A 87 9.92 -20.03 -5.75
CA LEU A 87 10.53 -19.62 -4.48
C LEU A 87 10.73 -20.81 -3.54
N ARG A 88 9.78 -21.76 -3.49
CA ARG A 88 9.90 -22.98 -2.67
C ARG A 88 11.05 -23.90 -3.10
N LYS A 89 11.49 -23.85 -4.38
CA LYS A 89 12.66 -24.61 -4.85
C LYS A 89 13.98 -23.99 -4.40
N ILE A 90 14.02 -22.67 -4.23
CA ILE A 90 15.25 -21.92 -3.93
C ILE A 90 15.38 -21.68 -2.43
N ILE A 91 14.25 -21.42 -1.75
CA ILE A 91 14.20 -21.04 -0.35
C ILE A 91 13.47 -22.14 0.44
N PRO A 92 14.17 -22.84 1.35
CA PRO A 92 13.56 -23.84 2.22
C PRO A 92 12.41 -23.24 3.03
N LEU A 93 11.31 -23.99 3.18
CA LEU A 93 10.15 -23.56 3.98
C LEU A 93 10.51 -23.20 5.43
N ASN A 94 11.49 -23.89 5.99
CA ASN A 94 11.96 -23.66 7.35
C ASN A 94 12.60 -22.27 7.52
N PHE A 95 12.95 -21.58 6.44
CA PHE A 95 13.39 -20.18 6.49
C PHE A 95 12.24 -19.23 6.89
N PHE A 96 11.00 -19.54 6.50
CA PHE A 96 9.82 -18.73 6.79
C PHE A 96 9.05 -19.19 8.03
N PHE A 97 9.15 -20.47 8.38
CA PHE A 97 8.34 -21.06 9.47
C PHE A 97 9.20 -21.67 10.60
N GLY A 98 10.52 -21.64 10.47
CA GLY A 98 11.44 -22.34 11.37
C GLY A 98 11.46 -23.86 11.15
N PRO A 99 12.36 -24.59 11.84
CA PRO A 99 12.45 -26.05 11.76
C PRO A 99 11.22 -26.76 12.35
N ILE A 100 11.06 -28.04 12.01
CA ILE A 100 10.00 -28.89 12.56
C ILE A 100 10.20 -29.04 14.07
N ASN A 101 9.19 -28.68 14.86
CA ASN A 101 9.23 -28.74 16.33
C ASN A 101 8.64 -30.06 16.84
N ARG A 102 9.33 -31.19 16.62
CA ARG A 102 8.94 -32.51 17.12
C ARG A 102 10.15 -33.26 17.71
N PRO A 103 10.10 -33.74 18.98
CA PRO A 103 9.03 -33.53 19.98
C PRO A 103 8.88 -32.04 20.35
N MET A 104 7.72 -31.66 20.92
CA MET A 104 7.37 -30.26 21.12
C MET A 104 8.31 -29.57 22.12
N ASN A 105 9.05 -28.57 21.67
CA ASN A 105 9.87 -27.68 22.48
C ASN A 105 9.30 -26.25 22.45
N ILE A 106 9.05 -25.66 23.62
CA ILE A 106 8.44 -24.32 23.74
C ILE A 106 9.36 -23.23 23.15
N GLY A 107 10.66 -23.30 23.43
CA GLY A 107 11.66 -22.35 22.93
C GLY A 107 11.73 -22.33 21.41
N THR A 108 11.83 -23.51 20.79
CA THR A 108 11.78 -23.65 19.32
C THR A 108 10.46 -23.14 18.76
N GLY A 109 9.34 -23.41 19.43
CA GLY A 109 8.02 -22.90 19.05
C GLY A 109 7.96 -21.37 19.00
N LEU A 110 8.46 -20.69 20.04
CA LEU A 110 8.50 -19.23 20.10
C LEU A 110 9.38 -18.63 18.99
N VAL A 111 10.55 -19.22 18.74
CA VAL A 111 11.44 -18.79 17.66
C VAL A 111 10.74 -18.93 16.31
N ASN A 112 10.10 -20.06 16.04
CA ASN A 112 9.38 -20.31 14.79
C ASN A 112 8.26 -19.28 14.54
N ILE A 113 7.48 -18.95 15.58
CA ILE A 113 6.44 -17.91 15.50
C ILE A 113 7.09 -16.55 15.20
N GLY A 114 8.19 -16.22 15.88
CA GLY A 114 8.94 -14.98 15.63
C GLY A 114 9.44 -14.88 14.19
N VAL A 115 9.99 -15.96 13.64
CA VAL A 115 10.43 -16.05 12.23
C VAL A 115 9.26 -15.85 11.28
N ALA A 116 8.11 -16.49 11.53
CA ALA A 116 6.93 -16.33 10.70
C ALA A 116 6.41 -14.88 10.69
N ILE A 117 6.26 -14.26 11.86
CA ILE A 117 5.83 -12.86 11.98
C ILE A 117 6.85 -11.93 11.32
N GLY A 118 8.14 -12.12 11.58
CA GLY A 118 9.22 -11.32 11.00
C GLY A 118 9.23 -11.38 9.48
N SER A 119 9.06 -12.58 8.91
CA SER A 119 8.98 -12.76 7.45
C SER A 119 7.77 -12.05 6.84
N MET A 120 6.62 -12.08 7.51
CA MET A 120 5.42 -11.36 7.08
C MET A 120 5.64 -9.83 7.09
N VAL A 121 6.21 -9.30 8.18
CA VAL A 121 6.53 -7.87 8.30
C VAL A 121 7.52 -7.43 7.22
N LEU A 122 8.56 -8.24 6.98
CA LEU A 122 9.53 -7.99 5.92
C LEU A 122 8.87 -7.95 4.53
N ALA A 123 7.99 -8.91 4.23
CA ALA A 123 7.26 -8.93 2.96
C ALA A 123 6.40 -7.65 2.78
N MET A 124 5.68 -7.22 3.82
CA MET A 124 4.92 -5.97 3.78
C MET A 124 5.81 -4.74 3.56
N PHE A 125 6.99 -4.70 4.20
CA PHE A 125 7.97 -3.64 4.01
C PHE A 125 8.50 -3.61 2.57
N LEU A 126 8.84 -4.76 1.99
CA LEU A 126 9.30 -4.87 0.60
C LEU A 126 8.22 -4.41 -0.39
N VAL A 127 6.95 -4.80 -0.19
CA VAL A 127 5.83 -4.34 -1.02
C VAL A 127 5.67 -2.82 -0.95
N LYS A 128 5.76 -2.25 0.25
CA LYS A 128 5.73 -0.80 0.47
C LYS A 128 6.87 -0.10 -0.29
N TYR A 129 8.09 -0.60 -0.14
CA TYR A 129 9.27 -0.05 -0.81
C TYR A 129 9.14 -0.12 -2.34
N TYR A 130 8.75 -1.27 -2.87
CA TYR A 130 8.52 -1.48 -4.30
C TYR A 130 7.49 -0.49 -4.85
N ARG A 131 6.34 -0.32 -4.18
CA ARG A 131 5.30 0.63 -4.60
C ARG A 131 5.84 2.05 -4.63
N LYS A 132 6.57 2.49 -3.61
CA LYS A 132 7.19 3.82 -3.60
C LYS A 132 8.17 4.00 -4.77
N LYS A 133 9.07 3.03 -5.00
CA LYS A 133 10.03 3.09 -6.11
C LYS A 133 9.35 3.11 -7.47
N ARG A 134 8.25 2.38 -7.63
CA ARG A 134 7.45 2.42 -8.86
C ARG A 134 6.83 3.79 -9.11
N LEU A 135 6.32 4.46 -8.07
CA LEU A 135 5.80 5.83 -8.17
C LEU A 135 6.91 6.85 -8.49
N GLU A 136 8.05 6.76 -7.80
CA GLU A 136 9.23 7.60 -8.07
C GLU A 136 9.71 7.42 -9.52
N SER A 137 9.80 6.17 -10.00
CA SER A 137 10.17 5.89 -11.39
C SER A 137 9.19 6.48 -12.40
N PHE A 138 7.89 6.43 -12.13
CA PHE A 138 6.86 7.05 -12.97
C PHE A 138 7.04 8.57 -13.05
N LEU A 139 7.26 9.24 -11.91
CA LEU A 139 7.47 10.68 -11.84
C LEU A 139 8.78 11.11 -12.50
N ASN A 140 9.86 10.37 -12.28
CA ASN A 140 11.16 10.64 -12.89
C ASN A 140 11.10 10.57 -14.42
N LYS A 141 10.32 9.63 -14.99
CA LYS A 141 10.07 9.57 -16.44
C LYS A 141 9.34 10.80 -16.99
N LYS A 142 8.65 11.56 -16.12
CA LYS A 142 7.96 12.81 -16.45
C LYS A 142 8.76 14.05 -16.05
N GLY A 143 9.99 13.88 -15.57
CA GLY A 143 10.86 14.98 -15.11
C GLY A 143 10.46 15.57 -13.75
N CYS A 144 9.55 14.93 -13.01
CA CYS A 144 9.05 15.43 -11.73
C CYS A 144 9.65 14.63 -10.55
N LYS A 145 9.70 15.25 -9.36
CA LYS A 145 10.20 14.62 -8.14
C LYS A 145 9.12 14.52 -7.08
N LEU A 146 9.16 13.43 -6.30
CA LEU A 146 8.27 13.23 -5.16
C LEU A 146 8.90 13.81 -3.89
N SER A 147 8.36 14.91 -3.39
CA SER A 147 8.87 15.62 -2.22
C SER A 147 8.01 15.34 -0.99
N LEU A 148 8.63 14.92 0.11
CA LEU A 148 7.93 14.71 1.39
C LEU A 148 7.70 16.07 2.06
N ILE A 149 6.44 16.39 2.38
CA ILE A 149 6.09 17.68 3.03
C ILE A 149 5.74 17.50 4.49
N GLY A 150 5.27 16.31 4.87
CA GLY A 150 5.01 16.05 6.27
C GLY A 150 4.12 14.85 6.50
N LYS A 151 3.28 14.95 7.52
CA LYS A 151 2.32 13.91 7.90
C LYS A 151 0.96 14.53 8.14
N VAL A 152 -0.09 13.84 7.68
CA VAL A 152 -1.48 14.22 7.91
C VAL A 152 -2.23 13.12 8.62
N ARG A 153 -3.28 13.49 9.34
CA ARG A 153 -4.26 12.59 9.91
C ARG A 153 -5.64 13.11 9.53
N THR A 154 -6.51 12.20 9.14
CA THR A 154 -7.92 12.48 8.87
C THR A 154 -8.65 12.81 10.17
N LYS A 155 -9.45 13.89 10.17
CA LYS A 155 -10.32 14.25 11.29
C LYS A 155 -11.63 13.47 11.28
N GLU A 156 -12.09 13.14 10.08
CA GLU A 156 -13.28 12.35 9.80
C GLU A 156 -12.89 11.12 8.99
N PRO A 157 -13.64 10.01 9.10
CA PRO A 157 -13.35 8.84 8.29
C PRO A 157 -13.55 9.14 6.81
N ILE A 158 -12.63 8.65 5.99
CA ILE A 158 -12.66 8.77 4.52
C ILE A 158 -13.92 8.11 3.95
N LYS A 159 -14.39 7.03 4.57
CA LYS A 159 -15.64 6.35 4.19
C LYS A 159 -16.28 5.71 5.41
N LYS A 160 -17.60 5.80 5.53
CA LYS A 160 -18.40 4.94 6.41
C LYS A 160 -19.05 3.84 5.58
N LEU A 161 -18.88 2.59 6.00
CA LEU A 161 -19.52 1.44 5.37
C LEU A 161 -20.94 1.27 5.95
N ALA A 162 -21.81 0.57 5.21
CA ALA A 162 -23.20 0.34 5.63
C ALA A 162 -23.33 -0.42 6.96
N ASN A 163 -22.32 -1.20 7.33
CA ASN A 163 -22.22 -1.91 8.61
C ASN A 163 -21.65 -1.04 9.74
N GLY A 164 -21.55 0.29 9.55
CA GLY A 164 -21.02 1.22 10.55
C GLY A 164 -19.50 1.25 10.67
N ILE A 165 -18.76 0.41 9.93
CA ILE A 165 -17.30 0.43 9.96
C ILE A 165 -16.78 1.70 9.31
N GLU A 166 -15.97 2.44 10.07
CA GLU A 166 -15.32 3.67 9.63
C GLU A 166 -13.94 3.37 9.04
N VAL A 167 -13.67 3.94 7.88
CA VAL A 167 -12.40 3.80 7.14
C VAL A 167 -11.62 5.10 7.25
N TRP A 168 -10.57 5.10 8.06
CA TRP A 168 -9.68 6.23 8.36
C TRP A 168 -8.45 6.30 7.44
#